data_AF-B0C0Q3-F1
#
_entry.id   AF-B0C0Q3-F1
#
_cell.length_a   1.000
_cell.length_b   1.000
_cell.length_c   1.000
_cell.angle_alpha   90.00
_cell.angle_beta   90.00
_cell.angle_gamma   90.00
#
_symmetry.space_group_name_H-M   'P 1'
#
loop_
_entity.id
_entity.type
_entity.pdbx_description
1 polymer ?
#
loop_
_entity_poly.entity_id
_entity_poly.type
_entity_poly.pdbx_seq_one_letter_code
_entity_poly.pdbx_strand_id
1 'polypeptide(L)'
;MDIGYYKLAKQINGLFHYAEVHLEKVDVFTLPMVQVAKGAFAWLKDDYGPDAWEWAICDDYRQGAIQGVQYALDNVGKGMAFQKVGILITTIKSHPAHGTVYSVAFAACMATWTLLEVDGISHPYFQGEKLVFPSLP
;
A
#
# COMPACT_ATOMS: atom_id res chain seq x y z
N MET A 1 3.64 -3.18 18.82
CA MET A 1 2.80 -3.20 17.61
C MET A 1 3.69 -2.74 16.50
N ASP A 2 3.99 -3.63 15.56
CA ASP A 2 4.87 -3.30 14.44
C ASP A 2 4.05 -2.53 13.41
N ILE A 3 4.50 -1.33 13.08
CA ILE A 3 3.81 -0.44 12.14
C ILE A 3 4.65 -0.32 10.87
N GLY A 4 4.02 -0.62 9.74
CA GLY A 4 4.55 -0.38 8.41
C GLY A 4 4.12 1.00 7.95
N TYR A 5 5.05 1.79 7.43
CA TYR A 5 4.75 3.12 6.95
C TYR A 5 5.55 3.42 5.69
N TYR A 6 4.90 4.02 4.70
CA TYR A 6 5.60 4.63 3.58
C TYR A 6 4.82 5.81 3.02
N LYS A 7 5.56 6.87 2.67
CA LYS A 7 5.06 8.06 1.99
C LYS A 7 5.79 8.27 0.66
N LEU A 8 5.05 8.09 -0.42
CA LEU A 8 5.44 8.53 -1.76
C LEU A 8 5.07 10.01 -1.90
N ALA A 9 6.06 10.87 -2.10
CA ALA A 9 5.85 12.29 -2.38
C ALA A 9 7.00 12.81 -3.26
N LYS A 10 7.02 12.40 -4.54
CA LYS A 10 8.11 12.72 -5.46
C LYS A 10 7.64 12.84 -6.90
N GLN A 11 8.41 13.56 -7.72
CA GLN A 11 8.20 13.61 -9.16
C GLN A 11 8.89 12.41 -9.82
N ILE A 12 8.17 11.70 -10.68
CA ILE A 12 8.68 10.56 -11.46
C ILE A 12 8.22 10.76 -12.90
N ASN A 13 9.15 10.68 -13.86
CA ASN A 13 8.85 10.89 -15.29
C ASN A 13 8.08 12.20 -15.59
N GLY A 14 8.35 13.26 -14.82
CA GLY A 14 7.68 14.56 -14.98
C GLY A 14 6.36 14.71 -14.23
N LEU A 15 5.81 13.65 -13.64
CA LEU A 15 4.52 13.68 -12.92
C LEU A 15 4.73 13.58 -11.42
N PHE A 16 3.96 14.35 -10.65
CA PHE A 16 4.02 14.30 -9.19
C PHE A 16 3.16 13.14 -8.68
N HIS A 17 3.77 12.25 -7.90
CA HIS A 17 3.10 11.11 -7.29
C HIS A 17 2.99 11.31 -5.79
N TYR A 18 1.78 11.11 -5.27
CA TYR A 18 1.50 11.15 -3.84
C TYR A 18 0.69 9.95 -3.37
N ALA A 19 1.17 9.27 -2.34
CA ALA A 19 0.41 8.30 -1.56
C ALA A 19 1.09 8.07 -0.21
N GLU A 20 0.30 7.82 0.81
CA GLU A 20 0.76 7.50 2.15
C GLU A 20 -0.03 6.31 2.69
N VAL A 21 0.66 5.25 3.09
CA VAL A 21 0.05 4.00 3.52
C VAL A 21 0.62 3.59 4.88
N HIS A 22 -0.28 3.25 5.80
CA HIS A 22 0.05 2.70 7.11
C HIS A 22 -0.52 1.27 7.22
N LEU A 23 0.27 0.38 7.81
CA LEU A 23 0.00 -1.05 7.91
C LEU A 23 0.32 -1.53 9.33
N GLU A 24 -0.36 -2.59 9.76
CA GLU A 24 -0.06 -3.32 10.99
C GLU A 24 0.07 -4.81 10.69
N LYS A 25 0.97 -5.50 11.40
CA LYS A 25 0.96 -6.97 11.45
C LYS A 25 -0.19 -7.44 12.33
N VAL A 26 -0.93 -8.44 11.83
CA VAL A 26 -1.95 -9.16 12.60
C VAL A 26 -1.64 -10.65 12.61
N ASP A 27 -1.83 -11.28 13.76
CA ASP A 27 -1.70 -12.73 13.90
C ASP A 27 -2.83 -13.42 13.15
N VAL A 28 -2.50 -14.28 12.18
CA VAL A 28 -3.52 -14.98 11.37
C VAL A 28 -3.68 -16.40 11.86
N PHE A 29 -4.89 -16.75 12.30
CA PHE A 29 -5.28 -18.14 12.57
C PHE A 29 -6.10 -18.74 11.41
N THR A 30 -6.70 -17.92 10.54
CA THR A 30 -7.42 -18.32 9.32
C THR A 30 -7.50 -17.12 8.34
N LEU A 31 -7.27 -17.37 7.04
CA LEU A 31 -7.30 -16.40 5.92
C LEU A 31 -8.50 -15.42 5.94
N PRO A 32 -8.40 -14.19 5.36
CA PRO A 32 -7.38 -13.72 4.41
C PRO A 32 -6.18 -12.98 5.02
N MET A 33 -5.04 -13.09 4.33
CA MET A 33 -3.71 -12.59 4.70
C MET A 33 -3.54 -11.06 4.58
N VAL A 34 -4.45 -10.38 3.87
CA VAL A 34 -4.44 -8.92 3.68
C VAL A 34 -5.85 -8.37 3.90
N GLN A 35 -5.99 -7.38 4.76
CA GLN A 35 -7.26 -6.72 5.07
C GLN A 35 -7.11 -5.20 4.99
N VAL A 36 -8.19 -4.49 4.67
CA VAL A 36 -8.24 -3.02 4.77
C VAL A 36 -9.20 -2.65 5.89
N ALA A 37 -8.75 -1.84 6.84
CA ALA A 37 -9.60 -1.38 7.91
C ALA A 37 -10.79 -0.57 7.36
N LYS A 38 -11.97 -0.74 7.96
CA LYS A 38 -13.17 0.04 7.59
C LYS A 38 -12.93 1.56 7.69
N GLY A 39 -12.01 1.98 8.57
CA GLY A 39 -11.61 3.37 8.77
C GLY A 39 -10.37 3.82 7.97
N ALA A 40 -9.90 3.07 6.96
CA ALA A 40 -8.66 3.39 6.25
C ALA A 40 -8.66 4.78 5.56
N PHE A 41 -9.85 5.35 5.32
CA PHE A 41 -10.05 6.69 4.77
C PHE A 41 -10.64 7.69 5.78
N ALA A 42 -10.60 7.40 7.08
CA ALA A 42 -11.15 8.29 8.11
C ALA A 42 -10.55 9.71 8.05
N TRP A 43 -9.29 9.82 7.61
CA TRP A 43 -8.58 11.09 7.38
C TRP A 43 -9.31 12.06 6.44
N LEU A 44 -10.19 11.58 5.55
CA LEU A 44 -10.97 12.45 4.67
C LEU A 44 -11.75 13.49 5.46
N LYS A 45 -12.25 13.12 6.64
CA LYS A 45 -13.01 14.03 7.50
C LYS A 45 -12.14 15.10 8.14
N ASP A 46 -10.90 14.75 8.45
CA ASP A 46 -9.94 15.68 9.04
C ASP A 46 -9.47 16.71 8.00
N ASP A 47 -9.26 16.28 6.75
CA ASP A 47 -8.74 17.13 5.66
C ASP A 47 -9.84 17.92 4.92
N TYR A 48 -11.03 17.33 4.72
CA TYR A 48 -12.11 17.91 3.91
C TYR A 48 -13.38 18.27 4.71
N GLY A 49 -13.39 18.02 6.02
CA GLY A 49 -14.48 18.35 6.93
C GLY A 49 -15.42 17.19 7.24
N PRO A 50 -16.31 17.34 8.24
CA PRO A 50 -17.11 16.25 8.81
C PRO A 50 -18.07 15.59 7.82
N ASP A 51 -18.47 16.33 6.78
CA ASP A 51 -19.34 15.87 5.70
C ASP A 51 -18.60 15.12 4.60
N ALA A 52 -17.27 14.99 4.68
CA ALA A 52 -16.51 14.21 3.72
C ALA A 52 -16.83 12.71 3.86
N TRP A 53 -17.10 12.08 2.71
CA TRP A 53 -17.30 10.65 2.59
C TRP A 53 -16.29 10.06 1.60
N GLU A 54 -16.12 8.74 1.65
CA GLU A 54 -15.31 8.02 0.68
C GLU A 54 -15.87 8.20 -0.72
N TRP A 55 -15.00 8.61 -1.65
CA TRP A 55 -15.36 8.74 -3.05
C TRP A 55 -15.19 7.40 -3.79
N ALA A 56 -15.75 7.30 -4.99
CA ALA A 56 -15.61 6.09 -5.81
C ALA A 56 -14.14 5.67 -6.04
N ILE A 57 -13.21 6.64 -6.13
CA ILE A 57 -11.78 6.38 -6.28
C ILE A 57 -11.16 5.69 -5.05
N CYS A 58 -11.79 5.75 -3.87
CA CYS A 58 -11.31 5.05 -2.68
C CYS A 58 -11.32 3.53 -2.88
N ASP A 59 -12.26 2.98 -3.66
CA ASP A 59 -12.28 1.55 -3.96
C ASP A 59 -11.09 1.14 -4.83
N ASP A 60 -10.73 1.95 -5.82
CA ASP A 60 -9.51 1.73 -6.62
C ASP A 60 -8.26 1.81 -5.73
N TYR A 61 -8.20 2.77 -4.82
CA TYR A 61 -7.10 2.88 -3.85
C TYR A 61 -7.02 1.66 -2.92
N ARG A 62 -8.15 1.08 -2.49
CA ARG A 62 -8.16 -0.18 -1.73
C ARG A 62 -7.54 -1.31 -2.54
N GLN A 63 -7.98 -1.49 -3.78
CA GLN A 63 -7.47 -2.54 -4.65
C GLN A 63 -5.98 -2.36 -4.93
N GLY A 64 -5.53 -1.13 -5.19
CA GLY A 64 -4.13 -0.80 -5.34
C GLY A 64 -3.32 -1.14 -4.09
N ALA A 65 -3.79 -0.75 -2.90
CA ALA A 65 -3.11 -1.08 -1.66
C ALA A 65 -2.99 -2.59 -1.44
N ILE A 66 -4.09 -3.33 -1.65
CA ILE A 66 -4.11 -4.80 -1.54
C ILE A 66 -3.10 -5.43 -2.52
N GLN A 67 -3.10 -4.99 -3.78
CA GLN A 67 -2.18 -5.47 -4.80
C GLN A 67 -0.72 -5.21 -4.43
N GLY A 68 -0.42 -4.01 -3.89
CA GLY A 68 0.93 -3.65 -3.43
C GLY A 68 1.41 -4.53 -2.28
N VAL A 69 0.56 -4.78 -1.28
CA VAL A 69 0.86 -5.70 -0.17
C VAL A 69 1.07 -7.12 -0.68
N GLN A 70 0.19 -7.63 -1.53
CA GLN A 70 0.29 -8.98 -2.10
C GLN A 70 1.60 -9.15 -2.87
N TYR A 71 1.93 -8.20 -3.74
CA TYR A 71 3.19 -8.22 -4.47
C TYR A 71 4.39 -8.25 -3.51
N ALA A 72 4.39 -7.41 -2.48
CA ALA A 72 5.46 -7.37 -1.50
C ALA A 72 5.63 -8.73 -0.79
N LEU A 73 4.53 -9.37 -0.39
CA LEU A 73 4.52 -10.69 0.26
C LEU A 73 5.01 -11.80 -0.67
N ASP A 74 4.61 -11.78 -1.94
CA ASP A 74 5.05 -12.75 -2.95
C ASP A 74 6.53 -12.58 -3.34
N ASN A 75 7.10 -11.39 -3.11
CA ASN A 75 8.47 -11.03 -3.48
C ASN A 75 9.41 -10.88 -2.27
N VAL A 76 9.05 -11.45 -1.12
CA VAL A 76 10.02 -11.62 -0.03
C VAL A 76 10.90 -12.84 -0.32
N GLY A 77 12.21 -12.72 -0.11
CA GLY A 77 13.21 -13.78 -0.36
C GLY A 77 12.74 -15.21 -0.04
N LYS A 78 13.00 -16.17 -0.94
CA LYS A 78 12.81 -17.62 -0.71
C LYS A 78 13.66 -18.06 0.50
N GLY A 79 13.10 -18.00 1.70
CA GLY A 79 13.81 -18.31 2.94
C GLY A 79 13.11 -17.86 4.20
N MET A 80 12.18 -16.89 4.12
CA MET A 80 11.39 -16.47 5.27
C MET A 80 9.97 -17.04 5.22
N ALA A 81 9.56 -17.70 6.30
CA ALA A 81 8.25 -18.31 6.47
C ALA A 81 7.16 -17.26 6.76
N PHE A 82 6.96 -16.29 5.86
CA PHE A 82 5.90 -15.29 5.98
C PHE A 82 4.50 -15.81 5.65
N GLN A 83 4.35 -17.12 5.41
CA GLN A 83 3.07 -17.79 5.12
C GLN A 83 2.00 -17.65 6.23
N LYS A 84 2.32 -16.99 7.35
CA LYS A 84 1.42 -16.76 8.48
C LYS A 84 1.29 -15.30 8.91
N VAL A 85 1.87 -14.35 8.17
CA VAL A 85 1.75 -12.93 8.53
C VAL A 85 0.53 -12.32 7.88
N GLY A 86 -0.36 -11.79 8.69
CA GLY A 86 -1.49 -10.99 8.24
C GLY A 86 -1.11 -9.54 8.21
N ILE A 87 -1.60 -8.83 7.22
CA ILE A 87 -1.38 -7.39 7.08
C ILE A 87 -2.74 -6.69 7.12
N LEU A 88 -2.91 -5.76 8.05
CA LEU A 88 -4.04 -4.85 8.12
C LEU A 88 -3.60 -3.48 7.62
N ILE A 89 -4.19 -3.02 6.51
CA ILE A 89 -4.00 -1.66 5.99
C ILE A 89 -4.89 -0.72 6.80
N THR A 90 -4.28 0.10 7.65
CA THR A 90 -4.98 0.97 8.61
C THR A 90 -5.20 2.38 8.09
N THR A 91 -4.40 2.84 7.13
CA THR A 91 -4.59 4.15 6.48
C THR A 91 -4.16 4.10 5.02
N ILE A 92 -4.97 4.70 4.15
CA ILE A 92 -4.66 4.94 2.74
C ILE A 92 -4.94 6.41 2.45
N LYS A 93 -3.90 7.25 2.46
CA LYS A 93 -3.99 8.66 2.14
C LYS A 93 -3.47 8.91 0.73
N SER A 94 -4.28 9.58 -0.08
CA SER A 94 -3.99 9.88 -1.47
C SER A 94 -4.68 11.20 -1.84
N HIS A 95 -4.03 12.03 -2.64
CA HIS A 95 -4.56 13.35 -2.99
C HIS A 95 -5.11 13.30 -4.42
N PRO A 96 -6.36 13.68 -4.70
CA PRO A 96 -6.98 13.48 -6.02
C PRO A 96 -6.19 14.06 -7.21
N ALA A 97 -5.48 15.18 -7.00
CA ALA A 97 -4.69 15.82 -8.05
C ALA A 97 -3.37 15.12 -8.38
N HIS A 98 -2.86 14.26 -7.48
CA HIS A 98 -1.48 13.75 -7.51
C HIS A 98 -1.38 12.25 -7.18
N GLY A 99 -2.50 11.65 -6.80
CA GLY A 99 -2.60 10.30 -6.29
C GLY A 99 -3.29 9.40 -7.28
N THR A 100 -2.61 8.33 -7.65
CA THR A 100 -3.13 7.29 -8.53
C THR A 100 -3.21 5.96 -7.77
N VAL A 101 -4.03 5.02 -8.27
CA VAL A 101 -4.03 3.64 -7.77
C VAL A 101 -2.63 3.03 -7.73
N TYR A 102 -1.80 3.37 -8.72
CA TYR A 102 -0.40 2.97 -8.84
C TYR A 102 0.49 3.57 -7.74
N SER A 103 0.24 4.83 -7.37
CA SER A 103 0.95 5.49 -6.26
C SER A 103 0.65 4.81 -4.93
N VAL A 104 -0.62 4.45 -4.70
CA VAL A 104 -1.06 3.71 -3.51
C VAL A 104 -0.47 2.30 -3.49
N ALA A 105 -0.50 1.58 -4.62
CA ALA A 105 0.07 0.24 -4.73
C ALA A 105 1.58 0.24 -4.45
N PHE A 106 2.32 1.21 -4.99
CA PHE A 106 3.74 1.38 -4.70
C PHE A 106 3.96 1.64 -3.21
N ALA A 107 3.23 2.60 -2.60
CA ALA A 107 3.38 2.92 -1.19
C ALA A 107 3.05 1.73 -0.28
N ALA A 108 2.01 0.98 -0.58
CA ALA A 108 1.64 -0.22 0.17
C ALA A 108 2.71 -1.33 0.08
N CYS A 109 3.30 -1.52 -1.11
CA CYS A 109 4.42 -2.45 -1.30
C CYS A 109 5.62 -2.07 -0.41
N MET A 110 6.06 -0.81 -0.49
CA MET A 110 7.20 -0.33 0.29
C MET A 110 6.93 -0.34 1.80
N ALA A 111 5.72 0.02 2.23
CA ALA A 111 5.31 -0.04 3.63
C ALA A 111 5.32 -1.48 4.15
N THR A 112 4.96 -2.47 3.31
CA THR A 112 4.97 -3.89 3.68
C THR A 112 6.39 -4.39 3.89
N TRP A 113 7.32 -4.09 2.99
CA TRP A 113 8.73 -4.46 3.19
C TRP A 113 9.36 -3.78 4.40
N THR A 114 9.00 -2.51 4.65
CA THR A 114 9.39 -1.79 5.88
C THR A 114 8.88 -2.52 7.13
N LEU A 115 7.60 -2.91 7.14
CA LEU A 115 6.97 -3.64 8.24
C LEU A 115 7.61 -5.00 8.51
N LEU A 116 7.99 -5.70 7.45
CA LEU A 116 8.62 -7.01 7.53
C LEU A 116 10.14 -6.93 7.80
N GLU A 117 10.72 -5.73 7.77
CA GLU A 117 12.16 -5.48 7.87
C GLU A 117 12.97 -6.27 6.83
N VAL A 118 12.43 -6.35 5.61
CA VAL A 118 13.05 -7.06 4.48
C VAL A 118 13.26 -6.12 3.31
N ASP A 119 14.20 -6.49 2.45
CA ASP A 119 14.28 -5.92 1.11
C ASP A 119 13.61 -6.88 0.11
N GLY A 120 12.80 -6.33 -0.79
CA GLY A 120 12.14 -7.10 -1.82
C GLY A 120 13.13 -7.65 -2.84
N ILE A 121 12.87 -8.84 -3.39
CA ILE A 121 13.73 -9.44 -4.43
C ILE A 121 13.70 -8.60 -5.72
N SER A 122 12.58 -7.94 -6.00
CA SER A 122 12.37 -7.16 -7.21
C SER A 122 11.53 -5.92 -6.90
N HIS A 123 12.10 -4.73 -7.07
CA HIS A 123 11.42 -3.49 -6.70
C HIS A 123 10.43 -3.05 -7.78
N PRO A 124 9.20 -2.66 -7.41
CA PRO A 124 8.30 -2.06 -8.38
C PRO A 124 8.84 -0.72 -8.86
N TYR A 125 8.55 -0.35 -10.10
CA TYR A 125 9.00 0.92 -10.68
C TYR A 125 7.93 1.51 -11.58
N PHE A 126 8.01 2.83 -11.81
CA PHE A 126 7.07 3.52 -12.69
C PHE A 126 7.60 3.55 -14.13
N GLN A 127 6.75 3.16 -15.07
CA GLN A 127 6.96 3.34 -16.51
C GLN A 127 5.89 4.31 -17.04
N GLY A 128 6.26 5.59 -17.17
CA GLY A 128 5.29 6.67 -17.35
C GLY A 128 4.40 6.79 -16.11
N GLU A 129 3.08 6.73 -16.29
CA GLU A 129 2.07 6.79 -15.22
C GLU A 129 1.81 5.45 -14.55
N LYS A 130 2.26 4.35 -15.16
CA LYS A 130 1.91 2.99 -14.72
C LYS A 130 2.95 2.46 -13.76
N LEU A 131 2.47 1.74 -12.75
CA LEU A 131 3.33 0.91 -11.92
C LEU A 131 3.60 -0.41 -12.62
N VAL A 132 4.85 -0.81 -12.67
CA VAL A 132 5.29 -2.13 -13.11
C VAL A 132 5.70 -2.94 -11.90
N PHE A 133 5.06 -4.11 -11.76
CA PHE A 133 5.46 -5.16 -10.84
C PHE A 133 6.31 -6.16 -11.61
N PRO A 134 7.65 -6.09 -11.53
CA PRO A 134 8.51 -7.03 -12.24
C PRO A 134 8.26 -8.46 -11.75
N SER A 135 8.18 -9.39 -12.69
CA SER A 135 8.16 -10.82 -12.38
C SER A 135 9.52 -11.25 -11.84
N LEU A 136 9.51 -12.19 -10.89
CA LEU A 136 10.73 -12.85 -10.46
C LEU A 136 11.38 -13.57 -11.66
N PRO A 137 12.71 -13.52 -11.81
CA PRO A 137 13.43 -14.32 -12.79
C PRO A 137 13.33 -15.83 -12.53
#